data_AF-A0AA36JBZ3-F1
#
_entry.id   AF-A0AA36JBZ3-F1
#
_cell.length_a   1.000
_cell.length_b   1.000
_cell.length_c   1.000
_cell.angle_alpha   90.00
_cell.angle_beta   90.00
_cell.angle_gamma   90.00
#
_symmetry.space_group_name_H-M   'P 1'
#
loop_
_entity.id
_entity.type
_entity.pdbx_description
1 polymer ?
#
loop_
_entity_poly.entity_id
_entity_poly.type
_entity_poly.pdbx_seq_one_letter_code
_entity_poly.pdbx_strand_id
1 'polypeptide(L)'
;MEAESQLAEFRVLQGPLFKKPGKDPAGPKVIRQTRKVGTTVPTTGRTWTGPAGGTWVELAQEKPGWMLVEGPGFNQPGPLLEEVKPGDEEPIVLFALSPIDDSKFCEICLKPNHTVKHAKHWLALRMPGLKVENIIVAKEKPSEKTHGQGLRNFPANWLLDDEVRMRDTPFKDGDELVFFYMGDAAQDVAAAKERLTAS
;
A
#
# COMPACT_ATOMS: atom_id res chain seq x y z
N MET A 1 34.66 1.75 20.46
CA MET A 1 33.43 0.96 20.64
C MET A 1 32.61 1.14 19.38
N GLU A 2 32.70 0.18 18.46
CA GLU A 2 31.77 0.13 17.34
C GLU A 2 30.41 -0.28 17.92
N ALA A 3 29.38 0.54 17.76
CA ALA A 3 28.03 0.15 18.13
C ALA A 3 27.65 -1.05 17.26
N GLU A 4 27.28 -2.17 17.88
CA GLU A 4 26.67 -3.29 17.16
C GLU A 4 25.43 -2.75 16.44
N SER A 5 25.52 -2.60 15.13
CA SER A 5 24.40 -2.16 14.30
C SER A 5 23.37 -3.28 14.33
N GLN A 6 22.30 -3.09 15.10
CA GLN A 6 21.18 -4.02 15.10
C GLN A 6 20.61 -4.10 13.69
N LEU A 7 20.52 -5.31 13.15
CA LEU A 7 19.85 -5.54 11.88
C LEU A 7 18.39 -5.11 12.02
N ALA A 8 17.88 -4.40 11.01
CA ALA A 8 16.49 -3.97 10.95
C ALA A 8 15.80 -4.65 9.76
N GLU A 9 14.50 -4.86 9.87
CA GLU A 9 13.71 -5.41 8.77
C GLU A 9 12.74 -4.35 8.24
N PHE A 10 12.61 -4.29 6.93
CA PHE A 10 11.65 -3.40 6.27
C PHE A 10 10.65 -4.22 5.46
N ARG A 11 9.36 -4.01 5.72
CA ARG A 11 8.26 -4.65 5.02
C ARG A 11 7.94 -3.93 3.72
N VAL A 12 7.70 -4.69 2.66
CA VAL A 12 7.30 -4.18 1.35
C VAL A 12 5.83 -3.80 1.38
N LEU A 13 5.54 -2.51 1.29
CA LEU A 13 4.16 -1.99 1.21
C LEU A 13 3.65 -1.90 -0.23
N GLN A 14 4.54 -1.77 -1.21
CA GLN A 14 4.21 -1.63 -2.62
C GLN A 14 5.13 -2.49 -3.50
N GLY A 15 4.58 -3.11 -4.55
CA GLY A 15 5.33 -4.05 -5.38
C GLY A 15 6.52 -3.44 -6.12
N PRO A 16 6.37 -2.29 -6.82
CA PRO A 16 7.49 -1.59 -7.43
C PRO A 16 8.41 -0.97 -6.39
N LEU A 17 9.68 -1.35 -6.39
CA LEU A 17 10.71 -0.81 -5.51
C LEU A 17 11.87 -0.24 -6.33
N PHE A 18 12.59 0.71 -5.75
CA PHE A 18 13.72 1.38 -6.37
C PHE A 18 14.98 1.11 -5.55
N LYS A 19 16.05 0.70 -6.23
CA LYS A 19 17.33 0.37 -5.60
C LYS A 19 18.46 1.20 -6.23
N LYS A 20 19.34 1.73 -5.40
CA LYS A 20 20.67 2.22 -5.80
C LYS A 20 21.70 1.11 -5.56
N PRO A 21 22.36 0.58 -6.59
CA PRO A 21 23.38 -0.46 -6.39
C PRO A 21 24.68 0.14 -5.86
N GLY A 22 25.41 -0.63 -5.04
CA GLY A 22 26.69 -0.22 -4.48
C GLY A 22 26.59 0.36 -3.08
N LYS A 23 27.74 0.60 -2.45
CA LYS A 23 27.81 1.10 -1.06
C LYS A 23 27.51 2.60 -0.97
N ASP A 24 27.84 3.37 -2.02
CA ASP A 24 27.61 4.80 -2.05
C ASP A 24 26.15 5.14 -2.43
N PRO A 25 25.35 5.71 -1.50
CA PRO A 25 23.98 6.13 -1.80
C PRO A 25 23.90 7.31 -2.78
N ALA A 26 24.96 8.10 -2.93
CA ALA A 26 24.99 9.23 -3.85
C ALA A 26 25.12 8.81 -5.32
N GLY A 27 25.36 7.52 -5.59
CA GLY A 27 25.45 6.97 -6.94
C GLY A 27 24.24 7.34 -7.82
N PRO A 28 24.46 7.72 -9.09
CA PRO A 28 23.39 8.22 -9.96
C PRO A 28 22.45 7.12 -10.45
N LYS A 29 22.90 5.86 -10.43
CA LYS A 29 22.14 4.73 -10.95
C LYS A 29 21.01 4.34 -9.99
N VAL A 30 19.79 4.34 -10.48
CA VAL A 30 18.62 3.76 -9.81
C VAL A 30 18.04 2.67 -10.69
N ILE A 31 17.81 1.49 -10.13
CA ILE A 31 17.15 0.37 -10.81
C ILE A 31 15.76 0.15 -10.20
N ARG A 32 14.78 -0.09 -11.06
CA ARG A 32 13.45 -0.54 -10.64
C ARG A 32 13.44 -2.05 -10.56
N GLN A 33 12.87 -2.59 -9.49
CA GLN A 33 12.64 -4.02 -9.30
C GLN A 33 11.25 -4.23 -8.71
N THR A 34 10.69 -5.42 -8.89
CA THR A 34 9.40 -5.79 -8.30
C THR A 34 9.63 -6.77 -7.15
N ARG A 35 8.97 -6.56 -6.02
CA ARG A 35 8.92 -7.48 -4.88
C ARG A 35 7.47 -7.79 -4.53
N LYS A 36 7.25 -8.92 -3.86
CA LYS A 36 5.92 -9.30 -3.37
C LYS A 36 5.57 -8.40 -2.18
N VAL A 37 4.39 -7.77 -2.20
CA VAL A 37 3.86 -6.97 -1.07
C VAL A 37 3.73 -7.85 0.16
N GLY A 38 3.99 -7.30 1.35
CA GLY A 38 3.98 -7.98 2.64
C GLY A 38 5.29 -8.71 2.99
N THR A 39 6.16 -9.00 2.03
CA THR A 39 7.48 -9.60 2.33
C THR A 39 8.41 -8.62 3.05
N THR A 40 9.39 -9.14 3.79
CA THR A 40 10.40 -8.32 4.48
C THR A 40 11.73 -8.31 3.72
N VAL A 41 12.48 -7.23 3.91
CA VAL A 41 13.82 -7.01 3.37
C VAL A 41 14.76 -6.76 4.55
N PRO A 42 15.80 -7.58 4.75
CA PRO A 42 16.77 -7.32 5.80
C PRO A 42 17.68 -6.14 5.43
N THR A 43 17.86 -5.24 6.39
CA THR A 43 18.57 -3.96 6.25
C THR A 43 19.55 -3.76 7.40
N THR A 44 20.47 -2.83 7.26
CA THR A 44 21.39 -2.44 8.34
C THR A 44 20.76 -1.41 9.29
N GLY A 45 19.55 -0.92 9.00
CA GLY A 45 18.90 0.19 9.69
C GLY A 45 19.47 1.58 9.33
N ARG A 46 20.58 1.66 8.57
CA ARG A 46 21.14 2.95 8.15
C ARG A 46 20.25 3.57 7.09
N THR A 47 19.95 4.85 7.28
CA THR A 47 19.16 5.64 6.35
C THR A 47 19.98 6.75 5.71
N TRP A 48 19.56 7.15 4.51
CA TRP A 48 20.13 8.28 3.78
C TRP A 48 19.01 9.04 3.08
N THR A 49 19.02 10.37 3.24
CA THR A 49 18.09 11.25 2.52
C THR A 49 18.77 11.78 1.28
N GLY A 50 18.20 11.45 0.11
CA GLY A 50 18.73 11.88 -1.17
C GLY A 50 18.48 13.37 -1.45
N PRO A 51 19.14 13.93 -2.48
CA PRO A 51 19.03 15.35 -2.82
C PRO A 51 17.60 15.77 -3.22
N ALA A 52 16.78 14.84 -3.70
CA ALA A 52 15.36 15.07 -4.00
C ALA A 52 14.43 14.86 -2.79
N GLY A 53 14.98 14.65 -1.59
CA GLY A 53 14.21 14.47 -0.35
C GLY A 53 13.71 13.05 -0.07
N GLY A 54 13.99 12.07 -0.95
CA GLY A 54 13.60 10.68 -0.71
C GLY A 54 14.47 9.99 0.35
N THR A 55 13.86 9.19 1.21
CA THR A 55 14.52 8.39 2.26
C THR A 55 14.86 7.01 1.73
N TRP A 56 16.11 6.60 1.92
CA TRP A 56 16.64 5.31 1.50
C TRP A 56 17.16 4.53 2.70
N VAL A 57 17.07 3.20 2.64
CA VAL A 57 17.62 2.29 3.66
C VAL A 57 18.66 1.37 3.06
N GLU A 58 19.78 1.18 3.75
CA GLU A 58 20.89 0.30 3.33
C GLU A 58 20.55 -1.19 3.53
N LEU A 59 20.81 -2.00 2.51
CA LEU A 59 20.58 -3.44 2.53
C LEU A 59 21.69 -4.20 3.26
N ALA A 60 21.31 -5.19 4.07
CA ALA A 60 22.26 -6.03 4.82
C ALA A 60 22.79 -7.25 4.03
N GLN A 61 22.29 -7.50 2.80
CA GLN A 61 22.60 -8.70 2.02
C GLN A 61 23.91 -8.59 1.20
N GLU A 62 24.37 -9.71 0.65
CA GLU A 62 25.58 -9.84 -0.20
C GLU A 62 25.65 -8.86 -1.37
N LYS A 63 24.50 -8.35 -1.85
CA LYS A 63 24.42 -7.36 -2.93
C LYS A 63 24.19 -5.96 -2.34
N PRO A 64 25.26 -5.22 -1.99
CA PRO A 64 25.15 -3.91 -1.35
C PRO A 64 24.30 -2.96 -2.18
N GLY A 65 23.60 -2.08 -1.49
CA GLY A 65 22.74 -1.09 -2.11
C GLY A 65 21.79 -0.47 -1.13
N TRP A 66 21.03 0.48 -1.65
CA TRP A 66 20.06 1.25 -0.89
C TRP A 66 18.70 1.08 -1.53
N MET A 67 17.65 0.83 -0.75
CA MET A 67 16.28 0.76 -1.24
C MET A 67 15.48 1.97 -0.79
N LEU A 68 14.69 2.53 -1.69
CA LEU A 68 13.85 3.68 -1.40
C LEU A 68 12.73 3.25 -0.43
N VAL A 69 12.64 3.95 0.69
CA VAL A 69 11.56 3.82 1.67
C VAL A 69 10.38 4.66 1.22
N GLU A 70 10.60 5.94 0.95
CA GLU A 70 9.61 6.88 0.43
C GLU A 70 10.28 8.08 -0.23
N GLY A 71 9.60 8.78 -1.13
CA GLY A 71 10.13 10.01 -1.72
C GLY A 71 9.49 10.41 -3.05
N PRO A 72 9.67 11.68 -3.46
CA PRO A 72 9.12 12.17 -4.72
C PRO A 72 9.90 11.66 -5.95
N GLY A 73 9.32 11.85 -7.14
CA GLY A 73 10.01 11.60 -8.42
C GLY A 73 9.92 10.16 -8.96
N PHE A 74 9.20 9.27 -8.29
CA PHE A 74 9.08 7.85 -8.67
C PHE A 74 7.70 7.44 -9.17
N ASN A 75 6.75 8.38 -9.23
CA ASN A 75 5.34 8.14 -9.56
C ASN A 75 4.75 6.97 -8.73
N GLN A 76 5.16 6.87 -7.46
CA GLN A 76 4.59 5.96 -6.49
C GLN A 76 4.08 6.80 -5.31
N PRO A 77 2.76 6.86 -5.09
CA PRO A 77 2.21 7.59 -3.98
C PRO A 77 2.41 6.80 -2.67
N GLY A 78 2.88 7.49 -1.62
CA GLY A 78 3.08 6.91 -0.30
C GLY A 78 4.38 6.11 -0.12
N PRO A 79 4.55 5.50 1.06
CA PRO A 79 5.72 4.72 1.40
C PRO A 79 5.75 3.38 0.65
N LEU A 80 6.94 3.00 0.18
CA LEU A 80 7.23 1.73 -0.48
C LEU A 80 7.65 0.66 0.52
N LEU A 81 8.34 1.07 1.58
CA LEU A 81 8.80 0.22 2.66
C LEU A 81 8.38 0.81 4.01
N GLU A 82 8.25 -0.06 5.01
CA GLU A 82 8.00 0.32 6.40
C GLU A 82 8.89 -0.51 7.33
N GLU A 83 9.51 0.13 8.32
CA GLU A 83 10.30 -0.58 9.33
C GLU A 83 9.40 -1.50 10.18
N VAL A 84 9.81 -2.75 10.33
CA VAL A 84 9.15 -3.75 11.18
C VAL A 84 9.73 -3.64 12.58
N LYS A 85 8.89 -3.28 13.55
CA LYS A 85 9.31 -3.18 14.95
C LYS A 85 9.26 -4.55 15.63
N PRO A 86 10.14 -4.83 16.61
CA PRO A 86 10.02 -6.04 17.42
C PRO A 86 8.65 -6.16 18.07
N GLY A 87 7.97 -7.28 17.84
CA GLY A 87 6.62 -7.53 18.33
C GLY A 87 5.49 -7.03 17.44
N ASP A 88 5.79 -6.43 16.27
CA ASP A 88 4.78 -6.19 15.24
C ASP A 88 4.15 -7.52 14.83
N GLU A 89 2.81 -7.57 14.83
CA GLU A 89 2.07 -8.71 14.31
C GLU A 89 2.23 -8.79 12.77
N GLU A 90 2.10 -10.01 12.22
CA GLU A 90 2.13 -10.23 10.77
C GLU A 90 0.96 -9.48 10.09
N PRO A 91 1.23 -8.73 9.00
CA PRO A 91 0.19 -8.03 8.27
C PRO A 91 -0.63 -9.02 7.45
N ILE A 92 -1.78 -8.56 6.96
CA ILE A 92 -2.49 -9.20 5.86
C ILE A 92 -2.27 -8.39 4.57
N VAL A 93 -2.12 -9.08 3.45
CA VAL A 93 -2.07 -8.47 2.12
C VAL A 93 -3.38 -8.77 1.41
N LEU A 94 -4.16 -7.72 1.17
CA LEU A 94 -5.41 -7.82 0.40
C LEU A 94 -5.17 -7.33 -1.02
N PHE A 95 -5.88 -7.88 -1.99
CA PHE A 95 -5.92 -7.30 -3.33
C PHE A 95 -7.23 -6.53 -3.54
N ALA A 96 -7.16 -5.42 -4.25
CA ALA A 96 -8.32 -4.60 -4.56
C ALA A 96 -8.61 -4.63 -6.07
N LEU A 97 -9.89 -4.71 -6.40
CA LEU A 97 -10.37 -4.58 -7.77
C LEU A 97 -10.66 -3.10 -8.10
N SER A 98 -10.46 -2.73 -9.35
CA SER A 98 -10.76 -1.41 -9.87
C SER A 98 -12.28 -1.21 -9.92
N PRO A 99 -12.82 -0.10 -9.38
CA PRO A 99 -14.26 0.15 -9.41
C PRO A 99 -14.77 0.57 -10.80
N ILE A 100 -13.88 0.63 -11.80
CA ILE A 100 -14.20 1.05 -13.17
C ILE A 100 -14.41 -0.17 -14.08
N ASP A 101 -13.59 -1.21 -13.92
CA ASP A 101 -13.51 -2.35 -14.83
C ASP A 101 -13.34 -3.70 -14.14
N ASP A 102 -13.46 -3.76 -12.80
CA ASP A 102 -13.30 -4.94 -11.95
C ASP A 102 -11.94 -5.67 -12.11
N SER A 103 -10.94 -5.05 -12.74
CA SER A 103 -9.61 -5.62 -12.87
C SER A 103 -8.81 -5.51 -11.56
N LYS A 104 -7.96 -6.50 -11.25
CA LYS A 104 -7.06 -6.41 -10.09
C LYS A 104 -6.11 -5.24 -10.28
N PHE A 105 -6.22 -4.20 -9.45
CA PHE A 105 -5.45 -2.97 -9.63
C PHE A 105 -4.28 -2.82 -8.66
N CYS A 106 -4.45 -3.18 -7.38
CA CYS A 106 -3.36 -3.12 -6.41
C CYS A 106 -3.45 -4.17 -5.30
N GLU A 107 -2.32 -4.34 -4.62
CA GLU A 107 -2.22 -5.05 -3.34
C GLU A 107 -2.02 -4.02 -2.23
N ILE A 108 -2.63 -4.26 -1.07
CA ILE A 108 -2.61 -3.38 0.10
C ILE A 108 -2.14 -4.19 1.30
N CYS A 109 -1.03 -3.78 1.91
CA CYS A 109 -0.52 -4.38 3.13
C CYS A 109 -1.10 -3.66 4.34
N LEU A 110 -1.83 -4.37 5.19
CA LEU A 110 -2.49 -3.81 6.37
C LEU A 110 -2.05 -4.55 7.63
N LYS A 111 -1.64 -3.81 8.66
CA LYS A 111 -1.35 -4.37 9.98
C LYS A 111 -2.65 -4.77 10.69
N PRO A 112 -2.61 -5.75 11.62
CA PRO A 112 -3.78 -6.16 12.39
C PRO A 112 -4.46 -5.02 13.16
N ASN A 113 -3.71 -4.01 13.59
CA ASN A 113 -4.20 -2.83 14.30
C ASN A 113 -4.67 -1.68 13.40
N HIS A 114 -4.42 -1.73 12.09
CA HIS A 114 -4.98 -0.77 11.15
C HIS A 114 -6.51 -0.90 11.13
N THR A 115 -7.18 0.19 10.82
CA THR A 115 -8.64 0.21 10.70
C THR A 115 -9.09 0.16 9.23
N VAL A 116 -10.37 -0.08 9.00
CA VAL A 116 -11.00 -0.01 7.66
C VAL A 116 -10.73 1.35 7.01
N LYS A 117 -10.75 2.44 7.79
CA LYS A 117 -10.37 3.77 7.31
C LYS A 117 -8.96 3.82 6.71
N HIS A 118 -7.99 3.13 7.32
CA HIS A 118 -6.63 3.03 6.76
C HIS A 118 -6.65 2.32 5.40
N ALA A 119 -7.43 1.26 5.24
CA ALA A 119 -7.60 0.59 3.95
C ALA A 119 -8.20 1.53 2.89
N LYS A 120 -9.20 2.34 3.25
CA LYS A 120 -9.78 3.35 2.34
C LYS A 120 -8.76 4.40 1.92
N HIS A 121 -7.91 4.87 2.84
CA HIS A 121 -6.83 5.79 2.52
C HIS A 121 -5.82 5.16 1.55
N TRP A 122 -5.47 3.88 1.74
CA TRP A 122 -4.62 3.16 0.78
C TRP A 122 -5.25 3.06 -0.61
N LEU A 123 -6.54 2.77 -0.71
CA LEU A 123 -7.27 2.76 -1.98
C LEU A 123 -7.21 4.13 -2.68
N ALA A 124 -7.54 5.21 -1.96
CA ALA A 124 -7.51 6.57 -2.49
C ALA A 124 -6.10 7.03 -2.90
N LEU A 125 -5.09 6.60 -2.14
CA LEU A 125 -3.69 6.87 -2.45
C LEU A 125 -3.24 6.15 -3.73
N ARG A 126 -3.66 4.90 -3.92
CA ARG A 126 -3.26 4.06 -5.06
C ARG A 126 -4.08 4.33 -6.32
N MET A 127 -5.27 4.90 -6.18
CA MET A 127 -6.11 5.37 -7.29
C MET A 127 -6.46 6.85 -7.09
N PRO A 128 -5.55 7.77 -7.48
CA PRO A 128 -5.76 9.20 -7.31
C PRO A 128 -7.08 9.66 -7.92
N GLY A 129 -7.88 10.37 -7.13
CA GLY A 129 -9.22 10.84 -7.49
C GLY A 129 -10.32 10.23 -6.65
N LEU A 130 -10.15 8.99 -6.17
CA LEU A 130 -11.11 8.41 -5.24
C LEU A 130 -11.11 9.20 -3.92
N LYS A 131 -12.32 9.56 -3.46
CA LYS A 131 -12.56 10.26 -2.20
C LYS A 131 -12.82 9.24 -1.09
N VAL A 132 -12.10 9.36 0.02
CA VAL A 132 -12.13 8.38 1.13
C VAL A 132 -13.54 8.22 1.69
N GLU A 133 -14.27 9.33 1.83
CA GLU A 133 -15.66 9.41 2.31
C GLU A 133 -16.66 8.70 1.39
N ASN A 134 -16.31 8.49 0.11
CA ASN A 134 -17.14 7.79 -0.86
C ASN A 134 -16.80 6.30 -0.99
N ILE A 135 -15.77 5.82 -0.28
CA ILE A 135 -15.42 4.40 -0.29
C ILE A 135 -16.19 3.72 0.85
N ILE A 136 -16.86 2.61 0.55
CA ILE A 136 -17.53 1.74 1.54
C ILE A 136 -16.91 0.36 1.43
N VAL A 137 -16.50 -0.24 2.55
CA VAL A 137 -15.91 -1.59 2.57
C VAL A 137 -16.95 -2.58 3.09
N ALA A 138 -17.05 -3.74 2.44
CA ALA A 138 -17.94 -4.82 2.82
C ALA A 138 -17.17 -6.08 3.20
N LYS A 139 -17.76 -6.91 4.06
CA LYS A 139 -17.19 -8.18 4.54
C LYS A 139 -17.00 -9.22 3.44
N GLU A 140 -17.91 -9.23 2.48
CA GLU A 140 -17.99 -10.27 1.46
C GLU A 140 -18.65 -9.72 0.18
N LYS A 141 -18.29 -10.33 -0.95
CA LYS A 141 -18.84 -9.97 -2.26
C LYS A 141 -20.27 -10.50 -2.35
N PRO A 142 -21.26 -9.71 -2.80
CA PRO A 142 -22.59 -10.23 -3.06
C PRO A 142 -22.51 -11.35 -4.09
N SER A 143 -22.99 -12.53 -3.70
CA SER A 143 -23.16 -13.69 -4.59
C SER A 143 -24.12 -13.38 -5.75
N GLU A 144 -24.11 -14.22 -6.80
CA GLU A 144 -25.09 -14.16 -7.89
C GLU A 144 -26.55 -14.17 -7.40
N LYS A 145 -26.83 -14.89 -6.30
CA LYS A 145 -28.17 -14.95 -5.69
C LYS A 145 -28.62 -13.62 -5.08
N THR A 146 -27.67 -12.76 -4.75
CA THR A 146 -27.88 -11.39 -4.27
C THR A 146 -27.70 -10.36 -5.39
N HIS A 147 -27.32 -10.78 -6.59
CA HIS A 147 -27.07 -9.92 -7.74
C HIS A 147 -28.41 -9.54 -8.38
N GLY A 148 -28.73 -8.24 -8.38
CA GLY A 148 -30.03 -7.69 -8.75
C GLY A 148 -30.70 -6.89 -7.63
N GLN A 149 -30.23 -7.10 -6.40
CA GLN A 149 -30.48 -6.20 -5.29
C GLN A 149 -29.45 -5.06 -5.37
N GLY A 150 -29.84 -3.90 -5.95
CA GLY A 150 -28.98 -2.71 -5.95
C GLY A 150 -28.52 -2.36 -4.52
N LEU A 151 -27.50 -1.51 -4.37
CA LEU A 151 -26.90 -1.13 -3.07
C LEU A 151 -27.90 -0.83 -1.94
N ARG A 152 -29.11 -0.36 -2.27
CA ARG A 152 -30.21 -0.13 -1.31
C ARG A 152 -30.67 -1.38 -0.56
N ASN A 153 -30.44 -2.56 -1.11
CA ASN A 153 -30.80 -3.85 -0.55
C ASN A 153 -29.59 -4.59 0.03
N PHE A 154 -28.41 -3.95 0.07
CA PHE A 154 -27.22 -4.55 0.66
C PHE A 154 -27.42 -4.64 2.19
N PRO A 155 -27.20 -5.81 2.81
CA PRO A 155 -27.40 -5.96 4.25
C PRO A 155 -26.48 -5.01 5.03
N ALA A 156 -27.05 -4.15 5.88
CA ALA A 156 -26.27 -3.17 6.64
C ALA A 156 -25.19 -3.82 7.52
N ASN A 157 -25.43 -5.03 8.01
CA ASN A 157 -24.48 -5.81 8.81
C ASN A 157 -23.27 -6.36 8.02
N TRP A 158 -23.28 -6.24 6.70
CA TRP A 158 -22.15 -6.60 5.83
C TRP A 158 -21.19 -5.44 5.62
N LEU A 159 -21.62 -4.20 5.84
CA LEU A 159 -20.77 -3.03 5.76
C LEU A 159 -19.88 -2.96 7.00
N LEU A 160 -18.62 -2.59 6.79
CA LEU A 160 -17.66 -2.38 7.86
C LEU A 160 -17.56 -0.90 8.21
N ASP A 161 -17.62 -0.59 9.50
CA ASP A 161 -17.38 0.75 10.02
C ASP A 161 -15.90 1.12 9.93
N ASP A 162 -15.61 2.41 9.74
CA ASP A 162 -14.27 2.97 9.55
C ASP A 162 -13.30 2.64 10.69
N GLU A 163 -13.82 2.50 11.91
CA GLU A 163 -13.03 2.29 13.12
C GLU A 163 -12.82 0.79 13.44
N VAL A 164 -13.44 -0.13 12.69
CA VAL A 164 -13.18 -1.57 12.84
C VAL A 164 -11.74 -1.86 12.46
N ARG A 165 -11.03 -2.59 13.33
CA ARG A 165 -9.64 -3.01 13.06
C ARG A 165 -9.62 -4.19 12.12
N MET A 166 -8.58 -4.29 11.29
CA MET A 166 -8.45 -5.35 10.29
C MET A 166 -8.47 -6.74 10.91
N ARG A 167 -7.87 -6.94 12.10
CA ARG A 167 -7.94 -8.23 12.82
C ARG A 167 -9.35 -8.65 13.26
N ASP A 168 -10.26 -7.68 13.39
CA ASP A 168 -11.65 -7.89 13.79
C ASP A 168 -12.58 -8.02 12.56
N THR A 169 -12.01 -7.97 11.34
CA THR A 169 -12.71 -8.24 10.08
C THR A 169 -12.59 -9.72 9.68
N PRO A 170 -13.43 -10.23 8.76
CA PRO A 170 -13.31 -11.61 8.29
C PRO A 170 -12.19 -11.81 7.25
N PHE A 171 -11.49 -10.75 6.84
CA PHE A 171 -10.45 -10.83 5.81
C PHE A 171 -9.22 -11.61 6.27
N LYS A 172 -8.63 -12.35 5.34
CA LYS A 172 -7.39 -13.12 5.50
C LYS A 172 -6.34 -12.66 4.49
N ASP A 173 -5.10 -13.05 4.74
CA ASP A 173 -4.02 -12.82 3.77
C ASP A 173 -4.37 -13.43 2.41
N GLY A 174 -4.26 -12.63 1.35
CA GLY A 174 -4.58 -13.00 -0.02
C GLY A 174 -6.05 -12.79 -0.42
N ASP A 175 -6.94 -12.31 0.45
CA ASP A 175 -8.34 -12.06 0.11
C ASP A 175 -8.55 -10.81 -0.78
N GLU A 176 -9.72 -10.75 -1.43
CA GLU A 176 -10.22 -9.55 -2.11
C GLU A 176 -10.75 -8.54 -1.08
N LEU A 177 -10.23 -7.32 -1.10
CA LEU A 177 -10.83 -6.20 -0.37
C LEU A 177 -12.07 -5.73 -1.13
N VAL A 178 -13.24 -6.18 -0.69
CA VAL A 178 -14.51 -5.80 -1.30
C VAL A 178 -14.88 -4.38 -0.89
N PHE A 179 -14.91 -3.46 -1.86
CA PHE A 179 -15.35 -2.10 -1.63
C PHE A 179 -16.26 -1.59 -2.75
N PHE A 180 -17.09 -0.60 -2.41
CA PHE A 180 -17.93 0.14 -3.33
C PHE A 180 -17.50 1.60 -3.32
N TYR A 181 -17.51 2.23 -4.48
CA TYR A 181 -17.30 3.67 -4.60
C TYR A 181 -18.63 4.35 -4.90
N MET A 182 -19.05 5.27 -4.04
CA MET A 182 -20.34 5.97 -4.13
C MET A 182 -20.30 7.20 -5.04
N GLY A 183 -19.13 7.58 -5.56
CA GLY A 183 -18.97 8.64 -6.56
C GLY A 183 -18.90 8.10 -7.98
N ASP A 184 -18.60 8.98 -8.94
CA ASP A 184 -18.24 8.59 -10.31
C ASP A 184 -16.72 8.34 -10.37
N ALA A 185 -16.31 7.09 -10.23
CA ALA A 185 -14.89 6.73 -10.19
C ALA A 185 -14.15 7.14 -11.46
N ALA A 186 -14.77 6.99 -12.64
CA ALA A 186 -14.14 7.31 -13.91
C ALA A 186 -13.91 8.82 -14.04
N GLN A 187 -14.93 9.63 -13.73
CA GLN A 187 -14.82 11.09 -13.77
C GLN A 187 -13.85 11.62 -12.71
N ASP A 188 -13.94 11.12 -11.47
CA ASP A 188 -13.08 11.59 -10.37
C ASP A 188 -11.59 11.26 -10.62
N VAL A 189 -11.29 10.08 -11.16
CA VAL A 189 -9.92 9.68 -11.54
C VAL A 189 -9.42 10.48 -12.74
N ALA A 190 -10.25 10.74 -13.75
CA ALA A 190 -9.87 11.58 -14.89
C ALA A 190 -9.52 13.01 -14.45
N ALA A 191 -10.38 13.62 -13.62
CA ALA A 191 -10.16 14.97 -13.09
C ALA A 191 -8.91 15.06 -12.19
N ALA A 192 -8.56 13.99 -11.47
CA ALA A 192 -7.31 13.94 -10.71
C ALA A 192 -6.08 13.87 -11.62
N LYS A 193 -6.13 13.09 -12.70
CA LYS A 193 -5.05 13.00 -13.68
C LYS A 193 -4.79 14.34 -14.38
N GLU A 194 -5.85 15.04 -14.79
CA GLU A 194 -5.74 16.36 -15.42
C GLU A 194 -5.01 17.36 -14.50
N ARG A 195 -5.35 17.38 -13.21
CA ARG A 195 -4.68 18.22 -12.21
C ARG A 195 -3.20 17.89 -12.05
N LEU A 196 -2.84 16.61 -12.07
CA LEU A 196 -1.44 16.18 -11.98
C LEU A 196 -0.62 16.52 -13.22
N THR A 197 -1.24 16.63 -14.39
CA THR A 197 -0.56 17.04 -15.63
C THR A 197 -0.43 18.55 -15.79
N ALA A 198 -1.23 19.33 -15.05
CA ALA A 198 -1.23 20.78 -15.12
C ALA A 198 -0.21 21.45 -14.17
N SER A 199 0.36 20.69 -13.23
CA SER A 199 1.38 21.13 -12.26
C SER A 199 2.80 20.85 -12.72
#